data_AF-A0A3P2A2C4-F1
#
_entry.id   AF-A0A3P2A2C4-F1
#
_cell.length_a   1.000
_cell.length_b   1.000
_cell.length_c   1.000
_cell.angle_alpha   90.00
_cell.angle_beta   90.00
_cell.angle_gamma   90.00
#
_symmetry.space_group_name_H-M   'P 1'
#
loop_
_entity.id
_entity.type
_entity.pdbx_description
1 polymer ?
#
loop_
_entity_poly.entity_id
_entity_poly.type
_entity_poly.pdbx_seq_one_letter_code
_entity_poly.pdbx_strand_id
1 'polypeptide(L)'
;MELHKVYIWDSKYGIPTNDEEARTIAAKLANTFETEPNPRMVAFGKKMEEFVHPAWAYFGNVPELTAMYHVARDTANCLERIYCLGGLPDSYIDSIEIVACAAAENGLVVARELEYTVHLFLPDGTEYSKGEKRDWRNDAEETEKRWQETLAKAGKRTGKLPTGESARDAFLSLIIQKKIGKQLDLLCNQYHYIPIRMNYFDSFRKLQTELVDSFLFSTDIDVETASEGYFTGLIIISFRKEYNDLIDRLMPAAQPSNTDEGAARQISLTDFYGVSEEENPKVQVGRRDVAAYHKWRISSREEAVVLAEAAADMLMYYLPHIGTAEDFTRFVQAHHAGETNFASLTLPDTNPNKRKFYLEQP
;
A
#
# COMPACT_ATOMS: atom_id res chain seq x y z
N MET A 1 5.11 24.08 -9.56
CA MET A 1 4.26 23.13 -8.82
C MET A 1 4.07 23.75 -7.46
N GLU A 2 2.93 24.38 -7.24
CA GLU A 2 2.65 25.15 -6.02
C GLU A 2 2.14 24.18 -4.95
N LEU A 3 2.73 24.20 -3.77
CA LEU A 3 2.31 23.34 -2.66
C LEU A 3 1.23 24.07 -1.88
N HIS A 4 -0.03 23.68 -2.06
CA HIS A 4 -1.13 24.14 -1.23
C HIS A 4 -1.01 23.57 0.18
N LYS A 5 -0.79 24.43 1.18
CA LYS A 5 -0.68 24.01 2.58
C LYS A 5 -2.05 23.97 3.23
N VAL A 6 -2.33 22.90 3.98
CA VAL A 6 -3.57 22.75 4.73
C VAL A 6 -3.23 22.76 6.21
N TYR A 7 -3.70 23.79 6.90
CA TYR A 7 -3.52 23.96 8.33
C TYR A 7 -4.80 23.59 9.07
N ILE A 8 -4.65 22.87 10.18
CA ILE A 8 -5.77 22.38 10.98
C ILE A 8 -5.51 22.71 12.44
N TRP A 9 -6.47 23.32 13.13
CA TRP A 9 -6.35 23.61 14.56
C TRP A 9 -7.69 23.49 15.29
N ASP A 10 -7.63 23.38 16.61
CA ASP A 10 -8.82 23.32 17.47
C ASP A 10 -9.47 24.70 17.60
N SER A 11 -10.77 24.79 17.32
CA SER A 11 -11.55 26.04 17.37
C SER A 11 -11.42 26.80 18.69
N LYS A 12 -11.06 26.13 19.79
CA LYS A 12 -10.78 26.80 21.08
C LYS A 12 -9.64 27.83 21.02
N TYR A 13 -8.74 27.72 20.04
CA TYR A 13 -7.66 28.70 19.84
C TYR A 13 -8.07 29.89 18.97
N GLY A 14 -9.27 29.87 18.38
CA GLY A 14 -9.83 30.93 17.57
C GLY A 14 -10.57 30.41 16.34
N ILE A 15 -11.66 31.09 15.98
CA ILE A 15 -12.45 30.84 14.78
C ILE A 15 -12.34 32.08 13.89
N PRO A 16 -11.63 32.02 12.76
CA PRO A 16 -11.47 33.16 11.87
C PRO A 16 -12.73 33.40 11.05
N THR A 17 -12.96 34.65 10.67
CA THR A 17 -14.04 35.06 9.75
C THR A 17 -13.51 35.57 8.41
N ASN A 18 -12.19 35.67 8.26
CA ASN A 18 -11.51 36.14 7.06
C ASN A 18 -10.03 35.66 7.02
N ASP A 19 -9.37 35.87 5.89
CA ASP A 19 -7.99 35.46 5.62
C ASP A 19 -6.97 36.07 6.59
N GLU A 20 -7.14 37.34 6.98
CA GLU A 20 -6.21 38.05 7.85
C GLU A 20 -6.24 37.48 9.27
N GLU A 21 -7.44 37.25 9.80
CA GLU A 21 -7.64 36.59 11.10
C GLU A 21 -7.08 35.17 11.10
N ALA A 22 -7.31 34.41 10.03
CA ALA A 22 -6.80 33.06 9.90
C ALA A 22 -5.27 33.02 9.92
N ARG A 23 -4.61 33.89 9.14
CA ARG A 23 -3.15 34.01 9.13
C ARG A 23 -2.60 34.44 10.48
N THR A 24 -3.28 35.35 11.17
CA THR A 24 -2.89 35.83 12.50
C THR A 24 -2.97 34.71 13.54
N ILE A 25 -4.06 33.94 13.54
CA ILE A 25 -4.22 32.78 14.43
C ILE A 25 -3.16 31.73 14.11
N ALA A 26 -2.99 31.36 12.83
CA ALA A 26 -2.02 30.36 12.41
C ALA A 26 -0.58 30.75 12.81
N ALA A 27 -0.19 32.01 12.59
CA ALA A 27 1.14 32.51 12.97
C ALA A 27 1.37 32.44 14.48
N LYS A 28 0.34 32.74 15.30
CA LYS A 28 0.41 32.61 16.76
C LYS A 28 0.57 31.14 17.18
N LEU A 29 -0.05 30.21 16.46
CA LEU A 29 -0.03 28.79 16.79
C LEU A 29 1.24 28.05 16.34
N ALA A 30 1.86 28.48 15.25
CA ALA A 30 2.97 27.79 14.58
C ALA A 30 4.22 27.50 15.43
N ASN A 31 4.35 28.11 16.61
CA ASN A 31 5.45 27.86 17.55
C ASN A 31 4.95 27.60 18.99
N THR A 32 3.72 27.11 19.12
CA THR A 32 3.11 26.81 20.42
C THR A 32 2.72 25.34 20.51
N PHE A 33 3.02 24.76 21.68
CA PHE A 33 2.89 23.33 21.92
C PHE A 33 1.92 23.06 23.08
N GLU A 34 1.21 21.94 22.99
CA GLU A 34 0.48 21.32 24.08
C GLU A 34 1.43 20.48 24.95
N THR A 35 1.01 20.22 26.20
CA THR A 35 1.73 19.30 27.08
C THR A 35 1.49 17.84 26.74
N GLU A 36 0.37 17.54 26.08
CA GLU A 36 -0.05 16.22 25.62
C GLU A 36 -0.79 16.36 24.27
N PRO A 37 -0.87 15.30 23.44
CA PRO A 37 -1.58 15.36 22.16
C PRO A 37 -3.04 15.84 22.32
N ASN A 38 -3.47 16.78 21.47
CA ASN A 38 -4.83 17.31 21.55
C ASN A 38 -5.84 16.19 21.19
N PRO A 39 -6.78 15.82 22.08
CA PRO A 39 -7.69 14.70 21.86
C PRO A 39 -8.60 14.88 20.63
N ARG A 40 -8.96 16.11 20.26
CA ARG A 40 -9.75 16.41 19.05
C ARG A 40 -8.94 16.20 17.78
N MET A 41 -7.65 16.54 17.81
CA MET A 41 -6.73 16.31 16.68
C MET A 41 -6.44 14.81 16.50
N VAL A 42 -6.29 14.07 17.60
CA VAL A 42 -6.15 12.60 17.57
C VAL A 42 -7.41 11.94 17.01
N ALA A 43 -8.60 12.37 17.46
CA ALA A 43 -9.86 11.84 16.96
C ALA A 43 -10.10 12.17 15.47
N PHE A 44 -9.74 13.37 15.03
CA PHE A 44 -9.69 13.74 13.62
C PHE A 44 -8.80 12.80 12.81
N GLY A 45 -7.58 12.53 13.29
CA GLY A 45 -6.66 11.63 12.60
C GLY A 45 -7.22 10.21 12.43
N LYS A 46 -7.82 9.64 13.50
CA LYS A 46 -8.50 8.34 13.42
C LYS A 46 -9.64 8.34 12.41
N LYS A 47 -10.45 9.40 12.38
CA LYS A 47 -11.56 9.52 11.43
C LYS A 47 -11.06 9.65 9.98
N MET A 48 -9.99 10.43 9.77
CA MET A 48 -9.32 10.51 8.47
C MET A 48 -8.81 9.16 8.03
N GLU A 49 -8.17 8.42 8.93
CA GLU A 49 -7.73 7.05 8.67
C GLU A 49 -8.92 6.15 8.33
N GLU A 50 -10.02 6.15 9.08
CA GLU A 50 -11.22 5.37 8.75
C GLU A 50 -11.83 5.71 7.38
N PHE A 51 -11.87 7.00 7.04
CA PHE A 51 -12.46 7.48 5.79
C PHE A 51 -11.55 7.17 4.58
N VAL A 52 -10.26 7.42 4.75
CA VAL A 52 -9.27 7.27 3.69
C VAL A 52 -8.83 5.83 3.56
N HIS A 53 -8.87 5.02 4.62
CA HIS A 53 -8.38 3.63 4.59
C HIS A 53 -9.04 2.80 3.48
N PRO A 54 -10.37 2.82 3.26
CA PRO A 54 -10.97 2.14 2.12
C PRO A 54 -10.38 2.62 0.79
N ALA A 55 -10.19 3.92 0.58
CA ALA A 55 -9.65 4.47 -0.66
C ALA A 55 -8.15 4.26 -0.80
N TRP A 56 -7.38 4.42 0.26
CA TRP A 56 -5.93 4.20 0.30
C TRP A 56 -5.60 2.73 0.11
N ALA A 57 -6.30 1.83 0.81
CA ALA A 57 -6.21 0.39 0.60
C ALA A 57 -6.67 -0.02 -0.81
N TYR A 58 -7.49 0.81 -1.46
CA TYR A 58 -8.04 0.54 -2.79
C TYR A 58 -7.20 1.04 -3.94
N PHE A 59 -6.72 2.28 -3.88
CA PHE A 59 -6.02 2.90 -5.00
C PHE A 59 -4.53 2.61 -5.00
N GLY A 60 -3.95 2.24 -3.85
CA GLY A 60 -2.54 1.90 -3.73
C GLY A 60 -1.64 3.06 -4.15
N ASN A 61 -0.90 3.62 -3.21
CA ASN A 61 0.22 4.50 -3.54
C ASN A 61 -0.04 5.82 -4.27
N VAL A 62 -1.28 6.29 -4.30
CA VAL A 62 -1.57 7.71 -4.57
C VAL A 62 -0.88 8.47 -3.43
N PRO A 63 0.25 9.18 -3.64
CA PRO A 63 1.03 9.81 -2.58
C PRO A 63 0.16 10.70 -1.66
N GLU A 64 -0.91 11.22 -2.22
CA GLU A 64 -1.95 12.03 -1.61
C GLU A 64 -2.78 11.25 -0.58
N LEU A 65 -3.32 10.09 -0.97
CA LEU A 65 -4.06 9.21 -0.05
C LEU A 65 -3.13 8.69 1.04
N THR A 66 -1.85 8.49 0.74
CA THR A 66 -0.85 8.06 1.72
C THR A 66 -0.56 9.16 2.74
N ALA A 67 -0.44 10.41 2.29
CA ALA A 67 -0.32 11.55 3.19
C ALA A 67 -1.55 11.69 4.10
N MET A 68 -2.75 11.46 3.58
CA MET A 68 -3.99 11.50 4.36
C MET A 68 -4.16 10.30 5.30
N TYR A 69 -3.73 9.10 4.90
CA TYR A 69 -3.78 7.90 5.74
C TYR A 69 -2.87 8.02 6.97
N HIS A 70 -1.70 8.66 6.82
CA HIS A 70 -0.76 8.83 7.93
C HIS A 70 -1.18 9.87 8.97
N VAL A 71 -2.22 10.67 8.70
CA VAL A 71 -2.71 11.69 9.64
C VAL A 71 -3.02 11.09 11.01
N ALA A 72 -3.60 9.89 11.10
CA ALA A 72 -3.85 9.24 12.38
C ALA A 72 -2.59 9.05 13.23
N ARG A 73 -1.52 8.52 12.63
CA ARG A 73 -0.24 8.31 13.32
C ARG A 73 0.39 9.65 13.69
N ASP A 74 0.34 10.61 12.78
CA ASP A 74 1.03 11.88 12.92
C ASP A 74 0.33 12.73 14.00
N THR A 75 -1.01 12.76 14.03
CA THR A 75 -1.77 13.48 15.07
C THR A 75 -1.75 12.80 16.44
N ALA A 76 -1.63 11.47 16.50
CA ALA A 76 -1.48 10.73 17.76
C ALA A 76 -0.23 11.13 18.56
N ASN A 77 0.81 11.63 17.87
CA ASN A 77 2.07 12.03 18.49
C ASN A 77 2.33 13.55 18.39
N CYS A 78 1.39 14.31 17.84
CA CYS A 78 1.56 15.74 17.59
C CYS A 78 1.34 16.56 18.87
N LEU A 79 2.34 17.37 19.24
CA LEU A 79 2.22 18.35 20.33
C LEU A 79 1.99 19.76 19.80
N GLU A 80 2.11 20.02 18.50
CA GLU A 80 1.86 21.35 17.92
C GLU A 80 0.37 21.69 18.01
N ARG A 81 0.06 22.96 18.33
CA ARG A 81 -1.34 23.43 18.39
C ARG A 81 -2.00 23.59 17.03
N ILE A 82 -1.20 23.57 15.96
CA ILE A 82 -1.62 23.62 14.58
C ILE A 82 -0.95 22.46 13.83
N TYR A 83 -1.73 21.63 13.17
CA TYR A 83 -1.23 20.55 12.35
C TYR A 83 -1.18 21.01 10.90
N CYS A 84 -0.03 20.85 10.24
CA CYS A 84 0.11 21.10 8.81
C CYS A 84 0.04 19.76 8.06
N LEU A 85 -1.08 19.52 7.40
CA LEU A 85 -1.15 18.49 6.36
C LEU A 85 -0.33 19.04 5.18
N GLY A 86 0.69 18.29 4.75
CA GLY A 86 1.60 18.69 3.67
C GLY A 86 0.89 19.00 2.35
N GLY A 87 1.65 19.41 1.32
CA GLY A 87 1.09 19.83 0.04
C GLY A 87 0.13 18.80 -0.57
N LEU A 88 -1.15 19.17 -0.71
CA LEU A 88 -2.10 18.42 -1.53
C LEU A 88 -1.86 18.81 -2.99
N PRO A 89 -1.57 17.87 -3.90
CA PRO A 89 -1.38 18.20 -5.30
C PRO A 89 -2.69 18.57 -5.98
N ASP A 90 -2.56 19.42 -7.00
CA ASP A 90 -3.65 20.11 -7.70
C ASP A 90 -4.66 19.17 -8.36
N SER A 91 -4.30 17.92 -8.61
CA SER A 91 -5.19 16.89 -9.18
C SER A 91 -6.34 16.48 -8.25
N TYR A 92 -6.27 16.83 -6.96
CA TYR A 92 -7.25 16.49 -5.93
C TYR A 92 -7.80 17.71 -5.18
N ILE A 93 -8.03 18.81 -5.92
CA ILE A 93 -8.75 20.00 -5.44
C ILE A 93 -10.08 19.65 -4.74
N ASP A 94 -10.69 18.50 -5.04
CA ASP A 94 -11.95 17.96 -4.49
C ASP A 94 -11.80 17.10 -3.21
N SER A 95 -10.63 17.07 -2.57
CA SER A 95 -10.40 16.26 -1.35
C SER A 95 -10.36 17.08 -0.05
N ILE A 96 -10.39 18.41 -0.15
CA ILE A 96 -10.36 19.29 1.02
C ILE A 96 -11.66 19.19 1.81
N GLU A 97 -12.78 18.90 1.14
CA GLU A 97 -14.09 18.70 1.73
C GLU A 97 -14.13 17.46 2.63
N ILE A 98 -13.36 16.42 2.31
CA ILE A 98 -13.19 15.23 3.16
C ILE A 98 -12.43 15.58 4.43
N VAL A 99 -11.35 16.36 4.29
CA VAL A 99 -10.58 16.86 5.44
C VAL A 99 -11.47 17.74 6.32
N ALA A 100 -12.28 18.62 5.71
CA ALA A 100 -13.25 19.48 6.42
C ALA A 100 -14.32 18.66 7.14
N CYS A 101 -14.88 17.61 6.52
CA CYS A 101 -15.82 16.68 7.17
C CYS A 101 -15.23 16.06 8.44
N ALA A 102 -14.07 15.42 8.34
CA ALA A 102 -13.44 14.78 9.49
C ALA A 102 -13.05 15.81 10.57
N ALA A 103 -12.64 17.02 10.18
CA ALA A 103 -12.27 18.10 11.08
C ALA A 103 -13.50 18.67 11.84
N ALA A 104 -14.62 18.87 11.14
CA ALA A 104 -15.82 19.49 11.68
C ALA A 104 -16.47 18.65 12.79
N GLU A 105 -16.53 17.32 12.62
CA GLU A 105 -17.00 16.38 13.66
C GLU A 105 -16.21 16.50 14.97
N ASN A 106 -14.96 16.97 14.89
CA ASN A 106 -14.03 17.12 16.00
C ASN A 106 -13.85 18.57 16.45
N GLY A 107 -14.65 19.51 15.93
CA GLY A 107 -14.58 20.94 16.30
C GLY A 107 -13.30 21.63 15.85
N LEU A 108 -12.69 21.16 14.75
CA LEU A 108 -11.45 21.71 14.20
C LEU A 108 -11.72 22.65 13.02
N VAL A 109 -10.92 23.70 12.92
CA VAL A 109 -10.89 24.63 11.79
C VAL A 109 -9.88 24.12 10.77
N VAL A 110 -10.24 24.18 9.48
CA VAL A 110 -9.33 23.86 8.36
C VAL A 110 -9.10 25.13 7.54
N ALA A 111 -7.83 25.46 7.29
CA ALA A 111 -7.43 26.56 6.42
C ALA A 111 -6.54 26.04 5.30
N ARG A 112 -7.00 26.15 4.06
CA ARG A 112 -6.23 25.83 2.86
C ARG A 112 -5.62 27.11 2.30
N GLU A 113 -4.30 27.20 2.33
CA GLU A 113 -3.54 28.30 1.76
C GLU A 113 -3.35 28.10 0.25
N LEU A 114 -3.91 29.02 -0.53
CA LEU A 114 -3.67 29.19 -1.97
C LEU A 114 -2.75 30.40 -2.18
N GLU A 115 -2.18 30.55 -3.38
CA GLU A 115 -1.15 31.55 -3.71
C GLU A 115 -1.46 32.97 -3.21
N TYR A 116 -2.74 33.38 -3.27
CA TYR A 116 -3.17 34.73 -2.86
C TYR A 116 -4.35 34.77 -1.88
N THR A 117 -4.92 33.62 -1.49
CA THR A 117 -6.15 33.56 -0.70
C THR A 117 -6.15 32.37 0.25
N VAL A 118 -6.90 32.45 1.34
CA VAL A 118 -7.15 31.32 2.24
C VAL A 118 -8.60 30.86 2.07
N HIS A 119 -8.79 29.56 1.87
CA HIS A 119 -10.11 28.95 1.98
C HIS A 119 -10.27 28.38 3.38
N LEU A 120 -11.29 28.85 4.11
CA LEU A 120 -11.57 28.44 5.48
C LEU A 120 -12.79 27.54 5.51
N PHE A 121 -12.66 26.40 6.17
CA PHE A 121 -13.76 25.49 6.46
C PHE A 121 -13.93 25.42 7.97
N LEU A 122 -15.10 25.86 8.45
CA LEU A 122 -15.43 25.92 9.86
C LEU A 122 -16.26 24.71 10.32
N PRO A 123 -16.18 24.34 11.62
CA PRO A 123 -16.94 23.23 12.18
C PRO A 123 -18.47 23.33 12.03
N ASP A 124 -19.00 24.54 11.88
CA ASP A 124 -20.44 24.80 11.77
C ASP A 124 -20.99 24.59 10.33
N GLY A 125 -20.12 24.20 9.39
CA GLY A 125 -20.47 24.05 7.97
C GLY A 125 -20.22 25.32 7.15
N THR A 126 -19.76 26.41 7.76
CA THR A 126 -19.43 27.65 7.06
C THR A 126 -18.12 27.50 6.29
N GLU A 127 -18.12 27.85 5.01
CA GLU A 127 -16.93 28.13 4.21
C GLU A 127 -16.74 29.64 4.06
N TYR A 128 -15.50 30.13 4.20
CA TYR A 128 -15.10 31.45 3.73
C TYR A 128 -14.07 31.31 2.61
N SER A 129 -14.40 31.81 1.43
CA SER A 129 -13.49 31.88 0.28
C SER A 129 -13.70 33.19 -0.48
N LYS A 130 -12.62 33.91 -0.76
CA LYS A 130 -12.63 35.18 -1.54
C LYS A 130 -13.65 36.21 -1.01
N GLY A 131 -13.86 36.24 0.30
CA GLY A 131 -14.81 37.14 0.96
C GLY A 131 -16.29 36.73 0.86
N GLU A 132 -16.59 35.58 0.28
CA GLU A 132 -17.93 35.01 0.23
C GLU A 132 -18.11 33.92 1.30
N LYS A 133 -19.35 33.79 1.80
CA LYS A 133 -19.76 32.76 2.74
C LYS A 133 -20.60 31.70 2.01
N ARG A 134 -20.24 30.41 2.17
CA ARG A 134 -20.95 29.27 1.58
C ARG A 134 -21.15 28.14 2.60
N ASP A 135 -21.95 27.14 2.26
CA ASP A 135 -22.10 25.90 3.04
C ASP A 135 -21.38 24.76 2.30
N TRP A 136 -20.24 24.32 2.83
CA TRP A 136 -19.39 23.31 2.17
C TRP A 136 -19.90 21.88 2.36
N ARG A 137 -20.88 21.65 3.24
CA ARG A 137 -21.32 20.28 3.59
C ARG A 137 -21.97 19.57 2.41
N ASN A 138 -22.68 20.29 1.56
CA ASN A 138 -23.29 19.72 0.34
C ASN A 138 -22.21 19.21 -0.63
N ASP A 139 -21.13 19.97 -0.80
CA ASP A 139 -20.02 19.59 -1.66
C ASP A 139 -19.28 18.38 -1.09
N ALA A 140 -19.15 18.30 0.24
CA ALA A 140 -18.56 17.15 0.91
C ALA A 140 -19.37 15.85 0.75
N GLU A 141 -20.70 15.92 0.87
CA GLU A 141 -21.60 14.79 0.63
C GLU A 141 -21.47 14.27 -0.82
N GLU A 142 -21.39 15.19 -1.79
CA GLU A 142 -21.21 14.80 -3.19
C GLU A 142 -19.84 14.15 -3.43
N THR A 143 -18.78 14.71 -2.86
CA THR A 143 -17.42 14.15 -2.92
C THR A 143 -17.37 12.75 -2.32
N GLU A 144 -17.93 12.55 -1.12
CA GLU A 144 -17.99 11.23 -0.48
C GLU A 144 -18.74 10.22 -1.37
N LYS A 145 -19.88 10.61 -1.92
CA LYS A 145 -20.65 9.74 -2.83
C LYS A 145 -19.84 9.34 -4.07
N ARG A 146 -19.15 10.28 -4.72
CA ARG A 146 -18.30 9.99 -5.89
C ARG A 146 -17.16 9.04 -5.53
N TRP A 147 -16.56 9.21 -4.35
CA TRP A 147 -15.55 8.30 -3.82
C TRP A 147 -16.12 6.89 -3.65
N GLN A 148 -17.24 6.74 -2.93
CA GLN A 148 -17.86 5.43 -2.70
C GLN A 148 -18.27 4.74 -4.01
N GLU A 149 -18.80 5.48 -4.98
CA GLU A 149 -19.11 4.95 -6.31
C GLU A 149 -17.87 4.47 -7.05
N THR A 150 -16.76 5.20 -6.93
CA THR A 150 -15.51 4.82 -7.57
C THR A 150 -14.99 3.52 -6.94
N LEU A 151 -15.00 3.40 -5.61
CA LEU A 151 -14.65 2.18 -4.88
C LEU A 151 -15.54 0.98 -5.28
N ALA A 152 -16.84 1.21 -5.42
CA ALA A 152 -17.77 0.17 -5.85
C ALA A 152 -17.50 -0.33 -7.28
N LYS A 153 -17.00 0.54 -8.18
CA LYS A 153 -16.77 0.22 -9.60
C LYS A 153 -15.54 -0.64 -9.84
N ALA A 154 -14.37 -0.38 -9.24
CA ALA A 154 -13.20 -1.27 -9.44
C ALA A 154 -13.20 -2.47 -8.49
N GLY A 155 -14.04 -2.50 -7.45
CA GLY A 155 -14.36 -3.73 -6.72
C GLY A 155 -15.11 -4.80 -7.55
N LYS A 156 -15.54 -4.49 -8.78
CA LYS A 156 -16.15 -5.46 -9.70
C LYS A 156 -15.11 -6.48 -10.18
N ARG A 157 -15.31 -7.74 -9.77
CA ARG A 157 -14.46 -8.90 -10.11
C ARG A 157 -14.59 -9.38 -11.56
N THR A 158 -15.62 -8.95 -12.28
CA THR A 158 -15.96 -9.46 -13.62
C THR A 158 -15.81 -8.39 -14.71
N GLY A 159 -15.50 -8.83 -15.93
CA GLY A 159 -15.47 -7.98 -17.13
C GLY A 159 -14.07 -7.68 -17.67
N LYS A 160 -13.95 -6.57 -18.43
CA LYS A 160 -12.68 -6.17 -19.06
C LYS A 160 -11.68 -5.66 -18.04
N LEU A 161 -10.39 -5.93 -18.27
CA LEU A 161 -9.31 -5.42 -17.42
C LEU A 161 -9.38 -3.88 -17.28
N PRO A 162 -8.98 -3.31 -16.13
CA PRO A 162 -8.87 -1.86 -15.96
C PRO A 162 -7.94 -1.22 -17.01
N THR A 163 -8.33 -0.04 -17.49
CA THR A 163 -7.52 0.76 -18.42
C THR A 163 -6.57 1.66 -17.64
N GLY A 164 -5.28 1.64 -17.98
CA GLY A 164 -4.22 2.40 -17.31
C GLY A 164 -3.51 1.58 -16.22
N GLU A 165 -2.21 1.81 -16.07
CA GLU A 165 -1.32 1.10 -15.14
C GLU A 165 -1.80 1.21 -13.68
N SER A 166 -1.98 2.44 -13.18
CA SER A 166 -2.43 2.67 -11.81
C SER A 166 -3.78 2.02 -11.49
N ALA A 167 -4.68 1.91 -12.48
CA ALA A 167 -5.98 1.25 -12.28
C ALA A 167 -5.86 -0.28 -12.20
N ARG A 168 -4.84 -0.88 -12.83
CA ARG A 168 -4.54 -2.31 -12.76
C ARG A 168 -3.83 -2.66 -11.45
N ASP A 169 -2.88 -1.84 -11.02
CA ASP A 169 -2.18 -2.01 -9.74
C ASP A 169 -3.16 -1.93 -8.57
N ALA A 170 -4.05 -0.93 -8.60
CA ALA A 170 -5.15 -0.78 -7.66
C ALA A 170 -6.04 -2.03 -7.65
N PHE A 171 -6.43 -2.53 -8.83
CA PHE A 171 -7.25 -3.72 -8.95
C PHE A 171 -6.59 -4.97 -8.36
N LEU A 172 -5.29 -5.21 -8.62
CA LEU A 172 -4.57 -6.35 -8.05
C LEU A 172 -4.41 -6.23 -6.53
N SER A 173 -4.00 -5.05 -6.07
CA SER A 173 -3.83 -4.75 -4.64
C SER A 173 -5.12 -5.01 -3.86
N LEU A 174 -6.27 -4.66 -4.43
CA LEU A 174 -7.58 -4.91 -3.83
C LEU A 174 -7.88 -6.38 -3.60
N ILE A 175 -7.59 -7.22 -4.58
CA ILE A 175 -7.85 -8.65 -4.48
C ILE A 175 -6.98 -9.27 -3.38
N ILE A 176 -5.71 -8.89 -3.34
CA ILE A 176 -4.75 -9.37 -2.35
C ILE A 176 -5.14 -8.87 -0.94
N GLN A 177 -5.37 -7.57 -0.77
CA GLN A 177 -5.72 -6.98 0.52
C GLN A 177 -7.03 -7.54 1.07
N LYS A 178 -8.05 -7.72 0.22
CA LYS A 178 -9.32 -8.35 0.62
C LYS A 178 -9.13 -9.78 1.10
N LYS A 179 -8.20 -10.52 0.49
CA LYS A 179 -7.97 -11.92 0.80
C LYS A 179 -7.15 -12.11 2.08
N ILE A 180 -6.05 -11.38 2.22
CA ILE A 180 -5.06 -11.64 3.28
C ILE A 180 -4.72 -10.44 4.16
N GLY A 181 -5.26 -9.23 3.90
CA GLY A 181 -4.82 -7.97 4.53
C GLY A 181 -4.75 -8.02 6.05
N LYS A 182 -5.80 -8.50 6.73
CA LYS A 182 -5.81 -8.62 8.20
C LYS A 182 -4.73 -9.56 8.74
N GLN A 183 -4.53 -10.71 8.09
CA GLN A 183 -3.55 -11.70 8.52
C GLN A 183 -2.13 -11.18 8.28
N LEU A 184 -1.94 -10.51 7.15
CA LEU A 184 -0.70 -9.87 6.75
C LEU A 184 -0.31 -8.76 7.73
N ASP A 185 -1.25 -7.93 8.17
CA ASP A 185 -1.01 -6.89 9.18
C ASP A 185 -0.63 -7.48 10.55
N LEU A 186 -1.28 -8.57 10.97
CA LEU A 186 -0.93 -9.29 12.21
C LEU A 186 0.50 -9.83 12.17
N LEU A 187 0.90 -10.46 11.06
CA LEU A 187 2.26 -10.98 10.89
C LEU A 187 3.29 -9.85 10.84
N CYS A 188 3.02 -8.76 10.13
CA CYS A 188 3.90 -7.59 10.11
C CYS A 188 4.10 -7.01 11.52
N ASN A 189 3.06 -6.94 12.34
CA ASN A 189 3.16 -6.48 13.73
C ASN A 189 3.96 -7.44 14.62
N GLN A 190 3.81 -8.75 14.43
CA GLN A 190 4.55 -9.77 15.18
C GLN A 190 6.07 -9.67 14.98
N TYR A 191 6.53 -9.35 13.77
CA TYR A 191 7.96 -9.29 13.44
C TYR A 191 8.61 -7.92 13.68
N HIS A 192 7.98 -7.00 14.43
CA HIS A 192 8.47 -5.63 14.69
C HIS A 192 8.87 -4.88 13.41
N TYR A 193 7.99 -4.94 12.41
CA TYR A 193 8.17 -4.32 11.11
C TYR A 193 8.47 -2.81 11.19
N ILE A 194 9.56 -2.38 10.55
CA ILE A 194 9.83 -0.97 10.30
C ILE A 194 9.36 -0.67 8.87
N PRO A 195 8.22 0.01 8.66
CA PRO A 195 7.85 0.51 7.34
C PRO A 195 8.87 1.58 6.91
N ILE A 196 9.93 1.18 6.23
CA ILE A 196 10.83 2.12 5.57
C ILE A 196 10.10 2.59 4.29
N ARG A 197 9.77 3.88 4.24
CA ARG A 197 9.15 4.54 3.07
C ARG A 197 9.88 4.16 1.79
N MET A 198 9.22 3.45 0.88
CA MET A 198 9.46 3.53 -0.56
C MET A 198 8.11 3.35 -1.27
N ASN A 199 7.88 4.18 -2.29
CA ASN A 199 6.66 4.26 -3.08
C ASN A 199 6.08 2.87 -3.43
N TYR A 200 4.88 2.55 -2.93
CA TYR A 200 4.04 1.36 -3.24
C TYR A 200 3.61 1.19 -4.73
N PHE A 201 4.39 1.65 -5.73
CA PHE A 201 4.11 1.41 -7.17
C PHE A 201 4.83 0.17 -7.66
N ASP A 202 5.75 -0.33 -6.86
CA ASP A 202 6.22 -1.68 -6.87
C ASP A 202 5.75 -2.26 -5.55
N SER A 203 5.39 -3.52 -5.54
CA SER A 203 4.87 -4.16 -4.34
C SER A 203 6.03 -4.45 -3.36
N PHE A 204 6.55 -3.41 -2.73
CA PHE A 204 7.68 -3.46 -1.82
C PHE A 204 7.17 -3.61 -0.39
N ARG A 205 7.18 -4.83 0.13
CA ARG A 205 7.20 -5.05 1.59
C ARG A 205 8.63 -5.39 2.00
N LYS A 206 9.49 -4.39 2.18
CA LYS A 206 10.81 -4.62 2.79
C LYS A 206 10.63 -4.98 4.26
N LEU A 207 10.30 -6.25 4.49
CA LEU A 207 10.25 -6.85 5.80
C LEU A 207 11.68 -7.23 6.18
N GLN A 208 12.15 -6.64 7.27
CA GLN A 208 13.40 -7.02 7.90
C GLN A 208 13.07 -7.85 9.13
N THR A 209 13.71 -9.00 9.25
CA THR A 209 13.59 -9.88 10.41
C THR A 209 14.98 -10.18 10.95
N GLU A 210 15.07 -11.11 11.90
CA GLU A 210 16.34 -11.67 12.30
C GLU A 210 17.02 -12.32 11.09
N LEU A 211 16.31 -13.12 10.30
CA LEU A 211 16.88 -13.88 9.18
C LEU A 211 16.99 -13.07 7.87
N VAL A 212 15.97 -12.26 7.56
CA VAL A 212 15.76 -11.63 6.25
C VAL A 212 16.14 -10.15 6.31
N ASP A 213 17.00 -9.71 5.40
CA ASP A 213 17.34 -8.30 5.20
C ASP A 213 16.28 -7.57 4.35
N SER A 214 15.71 -8.28 3.36
CA SER A 214 14.66 -7.75 2.52
C SER A 214 13.77 -8.86 1.97
N PHE A 215 12.48 -8.81 2.29
CA PHE A 215 11.45 -9.52 1.55
C PHE A 215 10.86 -8.60 0.46
N LEU A 216 10.39 -9.17 -0.65
CA LEU A 216 9.74 -8.48 -1.76
C LEU A 216 8.61 -9.38 -2.25
N PHE A 217 7.43 -8.82 -2.52
CA PHE A 217 6.34 -9.55 -3.16
C PHE A 217 5.64 -8.62 -4.13
N SER A 218 5.72 -8.88 -5.43
CA SER A 218 5.11 -8.06 -6.48
C SER A 218 4.20 -8.79 -7.42
N THR A 219 3.14 -8.09 -7.82
CA THR A 219 2.20 -8.51 -8.85
C THR A 219 1.96 -7.36 -9.80
N ASP A 220 1.87 -7.64 -11.10
CA ASP A 220 1.68 -6.63 -12.14
C ASP A 220 0.80 -7.19 -13.27
N ILE A 221 0.09 -6.31 -13.98
CA ILE A 221 -0.56 -6.60 -15.25
C ILE A 221 0.00 -5.67 -16.33
N ASP A 222 0.83 -6.26 -17.19
CA ASP A 222 1.30 -5.64 -18.42
C ASP A 222 0.25 -5.82 -19.52
N VAL A 223 -0.10 -4.77 -20.26
CA VAL A 223 -1.14 -4.84 -21.30
C VAL A 223 -0.51 -4.53 -22.65
N GLU A 224 -0.24 -5.57 -23.43
CA GLU A 224 0.31 -5.43 -24.78
C GLU A 224 -0.75 -4.98 -25.81
N THR A 225 -2.02 -5.34 -25.60
CA THR A 225 -3.14 -4.95 -26.49
C THR A 225 -4.42 -4.61 -25.71
N ALA A 226 -5.40 -3.96 -26.33
CA ALA A 226 -6.67 -3.59 -25.67
C ALA A 226 -7.50 -4.76 -25.11
N SER A 227 -7.16 -6.02 -25.45
CA SER A 227 -7.90 -7.23 -25.04
C SER A 227 -7.04 -8.31 -24.38
N GLU A 228 -5.71 -8.18 -24.41
CA GLU A 228 -4.79 -9.17 -23.86
C GLU A 228 -3.72 -8.50 -23.03
N GLY A 229 -3.50 -9.04 -21.83
CA GLY A 229 -2.41 -8.64 -20.95
C GLY A 229 -1.70 -9.86 -20.37
N TYR A 230 -0.66 -9.60 -19.60
CA TYR A 230 0.14 -10.59 -18.91
C TYR A 230 0.16 -10.24 -17.44
N PHE A 231 -0.35 -11.16 -16.63
CA PHE A 231 -0.15 -11.12 -15.19
C PHE A 231 1.27 -11.63 -14.87
N THR A 232 1.97 -10.94 -13.99
CA THR A 232 3.22 -11.44 -13.40
C THR A 232 3.14 -11.42 -11.88
N GLY A 233 3.85 -12.35 -11.25
CA GLY A 233 4.03 -12.42 -9.80
C GLY A 233 5.49 -12.73 -9.47
N LEU A 234 6.02 -12.12 -8.42
CA LEU A 234 7.42 -12.22 -8.01
C LEU A 234 7.52 -12.16 -6.49
N ILE A 235 8.16 -13.14 -5.87
CA ILE A 235 8.65 -13.01 -4.48
C ILE A 235 10.17 -13.04 -4.51
N ILE A 236 10.82 -12.10 -3.84
CA ILE A 236 12.27 -12.12 -3.63
C ILE A 236 12.55 -12.08 -2.12
N ILE A 237 13.41 -12.98 -1.65
CA ILE A 237 13.86 -13.00 -0.27
C ILE A 237 15.37 -12.83 -0.27
N SER A 238 15.85 -11.76 0.35
CA SER A 238 17.27 -11.47 0.55
C SER A 238 17.61 -11.68 2.02
N PHE A 239 18.50 -12.63 2.30
CA PHE A 239 18.88 -13.02 3.65
C PHE A 239 19.96 -12.10 4.21
N ARG A 240 20.10 -12.00 5.53
CA ARG A 240 21.26 -11.31 6.10
C ARG A 240 22.53 -12.09 5.81
N LYS A 241 23.62 -11.38 5.50
CA LYS A 241 24.93 -11.96 5.13
C LYS A 241 25.47 -12.93 6.17
N GLU A 242 25.21 -12.69 7.46
CA GLU A 242 25.61 -13.56 8.57
C GLU A 242 25.03 -14.98 8.50
N TYR A 243 23.95 -15.18 7.75
CA TYR A 243 23.33 -16.50 7.54
C TYR A 243 23.72 -17.16 6.21
N ASN A 244 24.66 -16.62 5.43
CA ASN A 244 25.04 -17.17 4.12
C ASN A 244 25.38 -18.67 4.18
N ASP A 245 26.18 -19.11 5.17
CA ASP A 245 26.54 -20.53 5.33
C ASP A 245 25.35 -21.44 5.66
N LEU A 246 24.32 -20.90 6.32
CA LEU A 246 23.08 -21.63 6.56
C LEU A 246 22.27 -21.74 5.27
N ILE A 247 22.11 -20.62 4.55
CA ILE A 247 21.32 -20.57 3.32
C ILE A 247 21.96 -21.43 2.23
N ASP A 248 23.28 -21.42 2.08
CA ASP A 248 23.98 -22.26 1.10
C ASP A 248 23.78 -23.76 1.36
N ARG A 249 23.59 -24.15 2.63
CA ARG A 249 23.28 -25.55 3.00
C ARG A 249 21.82 -25.90 2.81
N LEU A 250 20.89 -24.99 3.11
CA LEU A 250 19.45 -25.24 3.01
C LEU A 250 18.94 -25.11 1.57
N MET A 251 19.51 -24.18 0.81
CA MET A 251 19.04 -23.76 -0.51
C MET A 251 20.23 -23.46 -1.44
N PRO A 252 20.91 -24.50 -1.97
CA PRO A 252 22.12 -24.32 -2.78
C PRO A 252 21.93 -23.47 -4.05
N ALA A 253 20.69 -23.31 -4.53
CA ALA A 253 20.39 -22.48 -5.70
C ALA A 253 20.20 -20.98 -5.36
N ALA A 254 20.28 -20.58 -4.09
CA ALA A 254 20.24 -19.17 -3.71
C ALA A 254 21.40 -18.42 -4.38
N GLN A 255 21.07 -17.33 -5.07
CA GLN A 255 22.05 -16.54 -5.81
C GLN A 255 22.58 -15.40 -4.92
N PRO A 256 23.81 -14.92 -5.15
CA PRO A 256 24.26 -13.69 -4.51
C PRO A 256 23.41 -12.51 -4.99
N SER A 257 23.00 -11.62 -4.07
CA SER A 257 22.14 -10.47 -4.37
C SER A 257 22.77 -9.44 -5.31
N ASN A 258 24.10 -9.46 -5.44
CA ASN A 258 24.89 -8.64 -6.36
C ASN A 258 26.21 -9.37 -6.68
N THR A 259 27.12 -8.72 -7.41
CA THR A 259 28.41 -9.32 -7.82
C THR A 259 29.51 -9.23 -6.76
N ASP A 260 29.23 -8.69 -5.58
CA ASP A 260 30.26 -8.47 -4.56
C ASP A 260 30.63 -9.77 -3.82
N GLU A 261 31.90 -9.88 -3.45
CA GLU A 261 32.36 -10.97 -2.59
C GLU A 261 31.70 -10.86 -1.21
N GLY A 262 31.05 -11.94 -0.75
CA GLY A 262 30.24 -11.92 0.48
C GLY A 262 28.89 -11.21 0.34
N ALA A 263 28.35 -11.10 -0.87
CA ALA A 263 26.96 -10.69 -1.09
C ALA A 263 25.97 -11.52 -0.26
N ALA A 264 24.86 -10.90 0.14
CA ALA A 264 23.76 -11.62 0.78
C ALA A 264 23.20 -12.67 -0.17
N ARG A 265 22.83 -13.85 0.35
CA ARG A 265 22.07 -14.80 -0.46
C ARG A 265 20.66 -14.30 -0.71
N GLN A 266 20.16 -14.59 -1.90
CA GLN A 266 18.86 -14.20 -2.38
C GLN A 266 18.20 -15.36 -3.12
N ILE A 267 16.89 -15.50 -2.92
CA ILE A 267 16.05 -16.41 -3.70
C ILE A 267 14.95 -15.62 -4.38
N SER A 268 14.65 -16.00 -5.63
CA SER A 268 13.53 -15.49 -6.41
C SER A 268 12.56 -16.63 -6.64
N LEU A 269 11.32 -16.45 -6.20
CA LEU A 269 10.26 -17.43 -6.30
C LEU A 269 9.36 -17.04 -7.46
N THR A 270 9.85 -17.33 -8.66
CA THR A 270 9.25 -16.92 -9.92
C THR A 270 8.46 -18.04 -10.57
N ASP A 271 8.71 -19.29 -10.17
CA ASP A 271 8.16 -20.56 -10.68
C ASP A 271 6.90 -21.04 -9.94
N PHE A 272 6.26 -20.17 -9.17
CA PHE A 272 5.27 -20.62 -8.19
C PHE A 272 4.01 -21.26 -8.81
N TYR A 273 3.70 -20.94 -10.06
CA TYR A 273 2.60 -21.59 -10.77
C TYR A 273 2.92 -23.03 -11.21
N GLY A 274 4.17 -23.53 -11.12
CA GLY A 274 4.48 -24.93 -11.45
C GLY A 274 4.09 -25.34 -12.87
N VAL A 275 4.36 -24.48 -13.85
CA VAL A 275 3.96 -24.63 -15.25
C VAL A 275 5.12 -24.26 -16.17
N SER A 276 5.37 -25.11 -17.16
CA SER A 276 6.24 -24.81 -18.30
C SER A 276 5.43 -24.32 -19.49
N GLU A 277 6.02 -23.53 -20.39
CA GLU A 277 5.36 -23.11 -21.65
C GLU A 277 4.80 -24.31 -22.43
N GLU A 278 5.50 -25.44 -22.36
CA GLU A 278 5.13 -26.70 -23.02
C GLU A 278 3.78 -27.29 -22.55
N GLU A 279 3.36 -26.99 -21.31
CA GLU A 279 2.14 -27.56 -20.73
C GLU A 279 0.98 -26.59 -20.67
N ASN A 280 1.28 -25.28 -20.62
CA ASN A 280 0.26 -24.26 -20.64
C ASN A 280 0.65 -23.14 -21.61
N PRO A 281 0.00 -23.05 -22.79
CA PRO A 281 0.32 -22.03 -23.79
C PRO A 281 -0.06 -20.60 -23.37
N LYS A 282 -0.75 -20.44 -22.22
CA LYS A 282 -0.97 -19.12 -21.61
C LYS A 282 0.26 -18.63 -20.85
N VAL A 283 1.24 -19.50 -20.58
CA VAL A 283 2.43 -19.16 -19.80
C VAL A 283 3.57 -18.89 -20.76
N GLN A 284 4.23 -17.76 -20.58
CA GLN A 284 5.48 -17.40 -21.24
C GLN A 284 6.57 -17.25 -20.18
N VAL A 285 7.71 -17.90 -20.40
CA VAL A 285 8.88 -17.83 -19.55
C VAL A 285 9.84 -16.81 -20.15
N GLY A 286 9.90 -15.63 -19.53
CA GLY A 286 10.91 -14.63 -19.86
C GLY A 286 12.11 -14.69 -18.93
N ARG A 287 13.19 -14.00 -19.31
CA ARG A 287 14.32 -13.70 -18.42
C ARG A 287 14.52 -12.19 -18.37
N ARG A 288 14.61 -11.61 -17.18
CA ARG A 288 15.01 -10.21 -16.97
C ARG A 288 16.26 -10.22 -16.09
N ASP A 289 17.38 -9.75 -16.62
CA ASP A 289 18.68 -9.48 -16.00
C ASP A 289 19.27 -10.54 -15.03
N VAL A 290 18.58 -10.89 -13.95
CA VAL A 290 19.02 -11.78 -12.87
C VAL A 290 17.95 -12.81 -12.42
N ALA A 291 16.73 -12.79 -12.98
CA ALA A 291 15.67 -13.73 -12.61
C ALA A 291 14.82 -14.15 -13.82
N ALA A 292 14.44 -15.43 -13.86
CA ALA A 292 13.35 -15.86 -14.73
C ALA A 292 12.05 -15.21 -14.24
N TYR A 293 11.13 -14.89 -15.13
CA TYR A 293 9.80 -14.46 -14.74
C TYR A 293 8.77 -15.20 -15.58
N HIS A 294 7.69 -15.64 -14.94
CA HIS A 294 6.54 -16.21 -15.63
C HIS A 294 5.53 -15.10 -15.92
N LYS A 295 5.23 -14.91 -17.20
CA LYS A 295 4.13 -14.07 -17.67
C LYS A 295 2.94 -14.97 -17.97
N TRP A 296 1.81 -14.72 -17.31
CA TRP A 296 0.57 -15.43 -17.54
C TRP A 296 -0.37 -14.58 -18.40
N ARG A 297 -0.60 -15.01 -19.64
CA ARG A 297 -1.53 -14.35 -20.54
C ARG A 297 -2.95 -14.42 -19.99
N ILE A 298 -3.56 -13.26 -19.84
CA ILE A 298 -4.92 -13.05 -19.34
C ILE A 298 -5.73 -12.20 -20.31
N SER A 299 -7.03 -12.46 -20.34
CA SER A 299 -8.00 -11.82 -21.24
C SER A 299 -9.19 -11.20 -20.49
N SER A 300 -9.30 -11.45 -19.18
CA SER A 300 -10.45 -11.04 -18.36
C SER A 300 -10.03 -10.68 -16.93
N ARG A 301 -10.88 -9.92 -16.23
CA ARG A 301 -10.70 -9.64 -14.80
C ARG A 301 -10.76 -10.91 -13.97
N GLU A 302 -11.64 -11.84 -14.32
CA GLU A 302 -11.85 -13.08 -13.59
C GLU A 302 -10.55 -13.89 -13.54
N GLU A 303 -9.88 -14.07 -14.66
CA GLU A 303 -8.56 -14.73 -14.71
C GLU A 303 -7.53 -14.00 -13.86
N ALA A 304 -7.46 -12.67 -13.95
CA ALA A 304 -6.54 -11.86 -13.14
C ALA A 304 -6.83 -11.98 -11.64
N VAL A 305 -8.11 -12.04 -11.24
CA VAL A 305 -8.51 -12.26 -9.85
C VAL A 305 -7.98 -13.60 -9.35
N VAL A 306 -8.17 -14.70 -10.10
CA VAL A 306 -7.71 -16.02 -9.63
C VAL A 306 -6.19 -16.04 -9.47
N LEU A 307 -5.45 -15.44 -10.40
CA LEU A 307 -3.99 -15.36 -10.33
C LEU A 307 -3.50 -14.51 -9.15
N ALA A 308 -4.16 -13.37 -8.89
CA ALA A 308 -3.86 -12.50 -7.75
C ALA A 308 -4.18 -13.17 -6.40
N GLU A 309 -5.32 -13.87 -6.31
CA GLU A 309 -5.68 -14.63 -5.11
C GLU A 309 -4.69 -15.76 -4.84
N ALA A 310 -4.20 -16.43 -5.88
CA ALA A 310 -3.21 -17.47 -5.74
C ALA A 310 -1.83 -16.92 -5.34
N ALA A 311 -1.43 -15.76 -5.89
CA ALA A 311 -0.23 -15.04 -5.46
C ALA A 311 -0.29 -14.63 -3.97
N ALA A 312 -1.47 -14.21 -3.49
CA ALA A 312 -1.70 -13.92 -2.07
C ALA A 312 -1.58 -15.17 -1.17
N ASP A 313 -2.09 -16.32 -1.61
CA ASP A 313 -1.92 -17.59 -0.88
C ASP A 313 -0.44 -17.97 -0.75
N MET A 314 0.34 -17.78 -1.83
CA MET A 314 1.78 -18.01 -1.81
C MET A 314 2.50 -17.08 -0.84
N LEU A 315 2.17 -15.79 -0.84
CA LEU A 315 2.72 -14.84 0.13
C LEU A 315 2.49 -15.34 1.57
N MET A 316 1.27 -15.76 1.89
CA MET A 316 0.92 -16.27 3.22
C MET A 316 1.54 -17.62 3.56
N TYR A 317 1.92 -18.41 2.56
CA TYR A 317 2.67 -19.63 2.76
C TYR A 317 4.11 -19.37 3.20
N TYR A 318 4.80 -18.36 2.65
CA TYR A 318 6.20 -18.07 3.00
C TYR A 318 6.35 -17.16 4.22
N LEU A 319 5.53 -16.12 4.33
CA LEU A 319 5.71 -15.04 5.28
C LEU A 319 5.81 -15.48 6.77
N PRO A 320 5.07 -16.50 7.25
CA PRO A 320 5.18 -16.96 8.63
C PRO A 320 6.52 -17.62 8.99
N HIS A 321 7.34 -17.97 7.99
CA HIS A 321 8.54 -18.80 8.19
C HIS A 321 9.85 -18.02 8.02
N ILE A 322 9.79 -16.73 7.73
CA ILE A 322 10.97 -15.91 7.45
C ILE A 322 11.42 -15.04 8.63
N GLY A 323 10.84 -15.25 9.81
CA GLY A 323 11.16 -14.50 11.02
C GLY A 323 12.55 -14.80 11.56
N THR A 324 12.87 -16.08 11.75
CA THR A 324 14.11 -16.56 12.39
C THR A 324 14.78 -17.64 11.56
N ALA A 325 16.07 -17.85 11.77
CA ALA A 325 16.82 -18.93 11.12
C ALA A 325 16.26 -20.33 11.46
N GLU A 326 15.76 -20.50 12.69
CA GLU A 326 15.21 -21.77 13.16
C GLU A 326 13.88 -22.10 12.48
N ASP A 327 12.95 -21.14 12.42
CA ASP A 327 11.65 -21.33 11.77
C ASP A 327 11.82 -21.63 10.28
N PHE A 328 12.72 -20.90 9.61
CA PHE A 328 13.00 -21.13 8.19
C PHE A 328 13.65 -22.49 7.96
N THR A 329 14.59 -22.92 8.80
CA THR A 329 15.21 -24.25 8.72
C THR A 329 14.16 -25.35 8.85
N ARG A 330 13.29 -25.27 9.85
CA ARG A 330 12.19 -26.23 10.05
C ARG A 330 11.26 -26.28 8.84
N PHE A 331 10.94 -25.12 8.30
CA PHE A 331 10.10 -25.00 7.11
C PHE A 331 10.72 -25.67 5.87
N VAL A 332 11.99 -25.40 5.57
CA VAL A 332 12.70 -26.03 4.43
C VAL A 332 12.79 -27.55 4.60
N GLN A 333 13.09 -28.02 5.82
CA GLN A 333 13.15 -29.45 6.12
C GLN A 333 11.79 -30.14 5.94
N ALA A 334 10.72 -29.55 6.48
CA ALA A 334 9.36 -30.06 6.29
C ALA A 334 8.96 -30.05 4.80
N HIS A 335 9.39 -29.05 4.03
CA HIS A 335 9.15 -29.01 2.60
C HIS A 335 9.82 -30.18 1.88
N HIS A 336 11.12 -30.39 2.11
CA HIS A 336 11.86 -31.51 1.50
C HIS A 336 11.35 -32.89 1.94
N ALA A 337 10.77 -32.99 3.14
CA ALA A 337 10.13 -34.22 3.64
C ALA A 337 8.72 -34.45 3.05
N GLY A 338 8.17 -33.49 2.28
CA GLY A 338 6.80 -33.58 1.75
C GLY A 338 5.70 -33.36 2.79
N GLU A 339 6.04 -32.78 3.95
CA GLU A 339 5.13 -32.57 5.08
C GLU A 339 4.37 -31.24 5.00
N THR A 340 4.73 -30.37 4.05
CA THR A 340 4.04 -29.10 3.85
C THR A 340 2.81 -29.22 2.95
N ASN A 341 1.88 -28.29 3.11
CA ASN A 341 0.67 -28.21 2.28
C ASN A 341 0.90 -27.49 0.93
N PHE A 342 2.15 -27.37 0.47
CA PHE A 342 2.52 -26.63 -0.75
C PHE A 342 1.77 -27.13 -1.99
N ALA A 343 1.62 -28.45 -2.13
CA ALA A 343 0.90 -29.07 -3.24
C ALA A 343 -0.62 -28.80 -3.21
N SER A 344 -1.17 -28.38 -2.06
CA SER A 344 -2.60 -28.07 -1.89
C SER A 344 -2.99 -26.64 -2.24
N LEU A 345 -2.00 -25.74 -2.42
CA LEU A 345 -2.27 -24.36 -2.83
C LEU A 345 -2.95 -24.37 -4.20
N THR A 346 -4.03 -23.60 -4.36
CA THR A 346 -4.84 -23.62 -5.59
C THR A 346 -4.24 -22.64 -6.60
N LEU A 347 -3.77 -23.14 -7.74
CA LEU A 347 -3.23 -22.33 -8.84
C LEU A 347 -3.90 -22.75 -10.16
N PRO A 348 -4.29 -21.81 -11.05
CA PRO A 348 -5.08 -22.11 -12.25
C PRO A 348 -4.36 -23.04 -13.23
N ASP A 349 -4.98 -24.12 -13.69
CA ASP A 349 -4.45 -24.99 -14.76
C ASP A 349 -2.96 -25.38 -14.58
N THR A 350 -2.59 -25.76 -13.35
CA THR A 350 -1.21 -26.11 -12.96
C THR A 350 -1.05 -27.59 -12.61
N ASN A 351 0.16 -28.12 -12.76
CA ASN A 351 0.52 -29.46 -12.29
C ASN A 351 1.23 -29.37 -10.93
N PRO A 352 0.61 -29.81 -9.81
CA PRO A 352 1.21 -29.75 -8.48
C PRO A 352 2.58 -30.42 -8.38
N ASN A 353 2.83 -31.46 -9.18
CA ASN A 353 4.08 -32.22 -9.15
C ASN A 353 5.26 -31.48 -9.80
N LYS A 354 5.00 -30.38 -10.51
CA LYS A 354 6.03 -29.53 -11.11
C LYS A 354 6.30 -28.27 -10.32
N ARG A 355 5.58 -28.06 -9.22
CA ARG A 355 5.80 -26.90 -8.37
C ARG A 355 7.14 -27.05 -7.69
N LYS A 356 7.96 -26.01 -7.81
CA LYS A 356 9.24 -25.93 -7.13
C LYS A 356 9.18 -24.89 -6.03
N PHE A 357 9.79 -25.21 -4.91
CA PHE A 357 9.96 -24.29 -3.78
C PHE A 357 10.85 -23.10 -4.14
N TYR A 358 11.79 -23.30 -5.05
CA TYR A 358 12.65 -22.29 -5.67
C TYR A 358 13.14 -22.81 -7.02
N LEU A 359 13.73 -21.94 -7.84
CA LEU A 359 14.42 -22.34 -9.08
C LEU A 359 15.58 -23.30 -8.74
N GLU A 360 15.34 -24.60 -8.89
CA GLU A 360 16.42 -25.58 -8.90
C GLU A 360 17.24 -25.35 -10.18
N GLN A 361 18.56 -25.16 -10.05
CA GLN A 361 19.42 -25.17 -11.23
C GLN A 361 19.35 -26.54 -11.91
N PRO A 362 19.43 -26.59 -13.26
CA PRO A 362 19.40 -27.85 -14.01
C PRO A 362 20.55 -28.80 -13.64
#